data_AF-A0A2E2W0Q9-F1
#
_entry.id   AF-A0A2E2W0Q9-F1
#
_cell.length_a   1.000
_cell.length_b   1.000
_cell.length_c   1.000
_cell.angle_alpha   90.00
_cell.angle_beta   90.00
_cell.angle_gamma   90.00
#
_symmetry.space_group_name_H-M   'P 1'
#
loop_
_entity.id
_entity.type
_entity.pdbx_description
1 polymer ?
#
loop_
_entity_poly.entity_id
_entity_poly.type
_entity_poly.pdbx_seq_one_letter_code
_entity_poly.pdbx_strand_id
1 'polypeptide(L)'
;MKRLSILLVVALLSACGEKPTSIEKPSADVPLTDTVESLLADPGRRKELREQCRLNRAELGDKLCNIVAEATNKAFLGDGKVPYTPPKEKPAF
;
A
#
# COMPACT_ATOMS: atom_id res chain seq x y z
N MET A 1 -35.89 20.49 -7.53
CA MET A 1 -35.71 19.02 -7.59
C MET A 1 -34.36 18.60 -8.18
N LYS A 2 -34.00 18.97 -9.42
CA LYS A 2 -32.75 18.50 -10.06
C LYS A 2 -31.44 18.97 -9.38
N ARG A 3 -31.41 20.18 -8.83
CA ARG A 3 -30.27 20.70 -8.04
C ARG A 3 -30.11 20.00 -6.68
N LEU A 4 -31.22 19.62 -6.04
CA LEU A 4 -31.18 18.87 -4.77
C LEU A 4 -30.62 17.46 -4.99
N SER A 5 -31.00 16.78 -6.07
CA SER A 5 -30.44 15.48 -6.42
C SER A 5 -28.94 15.55 -6.69
N ILE A 6 -28.45 16.60 -7.36
CA ILE A 6 -27.01 16.80 -7.60
C ILE A 6 -26.26 17.03 -6.28
N LEU A 7 -26.81 17.85 -5.37
CA LEU A 7 -26.20 18.12 -4.06
C LEU A 7 -26.12 16.85 -3.18
N LEU A 8 -27.16 16.01 -3.22
CA LEU A 8 -27.20 14.73 -2.50
C LEU A 8 -26.16 13.74 -3.02
N VAL A 9 -25.97 13.67 -4.33
CA VAL A 9 -24.96 12.78 -4.94
C VAL A 9 -23.54 13.25 -4.59
N VAL A 10 -23.27 14.56 -4.63
CA VAL A 10 -21.95 15.10 -4.24
C VAL A 10 -21.65 14.84 -2.76
N ALA A 11 -22.64 14.98 -1.86
CA ALA A 11 -22.47 14.69 -0.44
C ALA A 11 -22.20 13.20 -0.15
N LEU A 12 -22.74 12.28 -0.95
CA LEU A 12 -22.45 10.85 -0.82
C LEU A 12 -21.05 10.49 -1.36
N LEU A 13 -20.54 11.23 -2.34
CA LEU A 13 -19.23 10.99 -2.93
C LEU A 13 -18.06 11.49 -2.06
N SER A 14 -18.28 12.48 -1.18
CA SER A 14 -17.23 12.95 -0.24
C SER A 14 -16.95 11.95 0.90
N ALA A 15 -17.85 10.98 1.14
CA ALA A 15 -17.60 9.89 2.08
C ALA A 15 -16.63 8.82 1.53
N CYS A 16 -16.36 8.84 0.22
CA CYS A 16 -15.34 7.99 -0.41
C CYS A 16 -13.97 8.71 -0.33
N GLY A 17 -13.44 8.84 0.89
CA GLY A 17 -12.07 9.25 1.18
C GLY A 17 -11.59 10.47 0.41
N GLU A 18 -11.90 11.67 0.91
CA GLU A 18 -11.15 12.88 0.55
C GLU A 18 -9.65 12.58 0.66
N LYS A 19 -8.98 12.51 -0.49
CA LYS A 19 -7.52 12.62 -0.51
C LYS A 19 -7.25 14.04 -0.05
N PRO A 20 -6.59 14.26 1.10
CA PRO A 20 -6.16 15.59 1.45
C PRO A 20 -5.34 16.10 0.27
N THR A 21 -5.68 17.27 -0.23
CA THR A 21 -4.83 18.02 -1.15
C THR A 21 -3.47 18.10 -0.49
N SER A 22 -2.54 17.28 -0.98
CA SER A 22 -1.20 17.16 -0.46
C SER A 22 -0.57 18.54 -0.56
N ILE A 23 -0.60 19.30 0.54
CA ILE A 23 0.47 20.25 0.80
C ILE A 23 1.69 19.35 0.78
N GLU A 24 2.51 19.54 -0.25
CA GLU A 24 3.75 18.84 -0.54
C GLU A 24 4.69 19.05 0.65
N LYS A 25 4.45 18.32 1.74
CA LYS A 25 5.36 18.23 2.85
C LYS A 25 6.55 17.44 2.32
N PRO A 26 7.79 17.94 2.45
CA PRO A 26 8.96 17.22 2.00
C PRO A 26 8.88 15.80 2.53
N SER A 27 8.89 14.83 1.61
CA SER A 27 8.97 13.42 1.92
C SER A 27 10.02 13.26 3.00
N ALA A 28 9.60 12.87 4.21
CA ALA A 28 10.52 12.59 5.31
C ALA A 28 11.62 11.69 4.75
N ASP A 29 12.88 12.12 4.93
CA ASP A 29 14.04 11.44 4.37
C ASP A 29 13.93 9.95 4.66
N VAL A 30 13.71 9.15 3.61
CA VAL A 30 13.60 7.69 3.73
C VAL A 30 14.92 7.22 4.34
N PRO A 31 14.91 6.58 5.52
CA PRO A 31 16.14 6.07 6.11
C PRO A 31 16.85 5.18 5.08
N LEU A 32 18.16 5.39 4.87
CA LEU A 32 18.97 4.60 3.94
C LEU A 32 18.86 3.09 4.23
N THR A 33 18.45 2.73 5.44
CA THR A 33 18.27 1.37 5.92
C THR A 33 16.91 0.76 5.58
N ASP A 34 15.89 1.52 5.17
CA ASP A 34 14.54 1.02 4.88
C ASP A 34 14.38 0.76 3.36
N THR A 35 15.15 -0.19 2.84
CA THR A 35 15.07 -0.69 1.45
C THR A 35 14.20 -1.94 1.35
N VAL A 36 13.88 -2.39 0.14
CA VAL A 36 13.09 -3.61 -0.06
C VAL A 36 13.81 -4.82 0.54
N GLU A 37 15.11 -4.95 0.27
CA GLU A 37 15.94 -6.07 0.72
C GLU A 37 16.11 -6.09 2.24
N SER A 38 16.30 -4.93 2.88
CA SER A 38 16.41 -4.87 4.34
C SER A 38 15.08 -5.18 5.04
N LEU A 39 13.96 -4.68 4.52
CA LEU A 39 12.63 -4.98 5.05
C LEU A 39 12.19 -6.43 4.76
N LEU A 40 12.76 -7.09 3.76
CA LEU A 40 12.62 -8.53 3.59
C LEU A 40 13.37 -9.30 4.68
N ALA A 41 14.60 -8.87 4.99
CA ALA A 41 15.46 -9.46 6.00
C ALA A 41 14.98 -9.21 7.45
N ASP A 42 14.27 -8.10 7.70
CA ASP A 42 13.67 -7.78 9.00
C ASP A 42 12.12 -7.67 8.92
N PRO A 43 11.40 -8.79 9.15
CA PRO A 43 9.93 -8.79 9.19
C PRO A 43 9.33 -7.96 10.33
N GLY A 44 10.07 -7.76 11.43
CA GLY A 44 9.62 -6.98 12.59
C GLY A 44 9.50 -5.51 12.22
N ARG A 45 10.59 -4.95 11.67
CA ARG A 45 10.61 -3.58 11.13
C ARG A 45 9.60 -3.38 10.01
N ARG A 46 9.48 -4.34 9.07
CA ARG A 46 8.48 -4.29 7.99
C ARG A 46 7.05 -4.22 8.54
N LYS A 47 6.73 -4.99 9.58
CA LYS A 47 5.40 -4.99 10.21
C LYS A 47 5.10 -3.65 10.90
N GLU A 48 6.06 -3.10 11.63
CA GLU A 48 5.92 -1.79 12.28
C GLU A 48 5.61 -0.69 11.24
N LEU A 49 6.45 -0.59 10.20
CA LEU A 49 6.26 0.39 9.13
C LEU A 49 4.94 0.18 8.38
N ARG A 50 4.47 -1.05 8.23
CA ARG A 50 3.17 -1.33 7.62
C ARG A 50 2.02 -0.74 8.44
N GLU A 51 2.04 -0.88 9.77
CA GLU A 51 1.02 -0.25 10.63
C GLU A 51 1.13 1.27 10.60
N GLN A 52 2.35 1.81 10.63
CA GLN A 52 2.57 3.25 10.51
C GLN A 52 2.06 3.78 9.16
N CYS A 53 2.32 3.11 8.05
CA CYS A 53 1.82 3.49 6.72
C CYS A 53 0.29 3.40 6.61
N ARG A 54 -0.36 2.52 7.39
CA ARG A 54 -1.83 2.46 7.45
C ARG A 54 -2.42 3.67 8.18
N LEU A 55 -1.75 4.14 9.23
CA LEU A 55 -2.27 5.20 10.11
C LEU A 55 -1.82 6.60 9.66
N ASN A 56 -0.56 6.76 9.28
CA ASN A 56 0.13 8.04 9.12
C ASN A 56 0.82 8.20 7.75
N ARG A 57 0.22 7.68 6.69
CA ARG A 57 0.80 7.70 5.32
C ARG A 57 1.27 9.09 4.88
N ALA A 58 0.48 10.13 5.17
CA ALA A 58 0.78 11.51 4.80
C ALA A 58 2.06 12.05 5.48
N GLU A 59 2.42 11.49 6.65
CA GLU A 59 3.62 11.87 7.39
C GLU A 59 4.85 11.10 6.91
N LEU A 60 4.71 9.79 6.71
CA LEU A 60 5.79 8.88 6.29
C LEU A 60 6.21 9.08 4.82
N GLY A 61 5.28 9.56 4.00
CA GLY A 61 5.49 9.77 2.58
C GLY A 61 5.28 8.51 1.74
N ASP A 62 4.81 8.74 0.51
CA ASP A 62 4.44 7.66 -0.41
C ASP A 62 5.62 6.77 -0.79
N LYS A 63 6.83 7.34 -0.90
CA LYS A 63 8.04 6.60 -1.26
C LYS A 63 8.32 5.46 -0.26
N LEU A 64 8.31 5.76 1.05
CA LEU A 64 8.55 4.76 2.09
C LEU A 64 7.45 3.70 2.09
N CYS A 65 6.18 4.11 2.05
CA CYS A 65 5.06 3.17 2.07
C CYS A 65 5.00 2.27 0.83
N ASN A 66 5.46 2.75 -0.33
CA ASN A 66 5.61 1.93 -1.53
C ASN A 66 6.71 0.88 -1.36
N ILE A 67 7.86 1.22 -0.76
CA ILE A 67 8.94 0.27 -0.46
C ILE A 67 8.45 -0.83 0.50
N VAL A 68 7.71 -0.45 1.55
CA VAL A 68 7.12 -1.40 2.52
C VAL A 68 6.10 -2.32 1.82
N ALA A 69 5.29 -1.77 0.91
CA ALA A 69 4.34 -2.54 0.13
C ALA A 69 5.04 -3.54 -0.81
N GLU A 70 6.10 -3.12 -1.50
CA GLU A 70 6.92 -3.99 -2.33
C GLU A 70 7.57 -5.11 -1.53
N ALA A 71 8.22 -4.78 -0.40
CA ALA A 71 8.81 -5.79 0.50
C ALA A 71 7.76 -6.79 1.01
N THR A 72 6.55 -6.31 1.33
CA THR A 72 5.44 -7.18 1.76
C THR A 72 4.98 -8.10 0.64
N ASN A 73 4.81 -7.57 -0.58
CA ASN A 73 4.44 -8.36 -1.75
C ASN A 73 5.50 -9.40 -2.07
N LYS A 74 6.78 -9.02 -2.06
CA LYS A 74 7.90 -9.93 -2.35
C LYS A 74 8.06 -11.02 -1.29
N ALA A 75 7.75 -10.72 -0.02
CA ALA A 75 7.73 -11.73 1.04
C ALA A 75 6.65 -12.81 0.84
N PHE A 76 5.54 -12.48 0.19
CA PHE A 76 4.40 -13.39 0.01
C PHE A 76 4.36 -14.03 -1.37
N LEU A 77 4.50 -13.24 -2.42
CA LEU A 77 4.43 -13.64 -3.84
C LEU A 77 5.80 -14.09 -4.38
N GLY A 78 6.88 -13.87 -3.62
CA GLY A 78 8.24 -14.04 -4.12
C GLY A 78 8.63 -12.94 -5.10
N ASP A 79 9.69 -13.16 -5.87
CA ASP A 79 10.23 -12.19 -6.83
C ASP A 79 9.52 -12.21 -8.20
N GLY A 80 8.39 -12.93 -8.31
CA GLY A 80 7.62 -13.07 -9.55
C GLY A 80 8.30 -13.89 -10.64
N LYS A 81 9.45 -14.53 -10.36
CA LYS A 81 10.16 -15.37 -11.33
C LYS A 81 9.77 -16.84 -11.27
N VAL A 82 8.94 -17.22 -10.30
CA VAL A 82 8.46 -18.60 -10.18
C VAL A 82 7.43 -18.86 -11.29
N PRO A 83 7.73 -19.76 -12.26
CA PRO A 83 6.78 -20.07 -13.32
C PRO A 83 5.56 -20.78 -12.74
N TYR A 84 4.41 -20.61 -13.41
CA TYR A 84 3.21 -21.37 -13.06
C TYR A 84 3.47 -22.88 -13.20
N THR A 85 3.35 -23.60 -12.08
CA THR A 85 3.48 -25.06 -12.02
C THR A 85 2.13 -25.71 -11.71
N PRO A 86 1.27 -25.93 -12.73
CA PRO A 86 0.03 -26.66 -12.53
C PRO A 86 0.31 -28.12 -12.15
N PRO A 87 -0.55 -28.75 -11.33
CA PRO A 87 -0.55 -30.20 -11.18
C PRO A 87 -0.67 -30.91 -12.53
N LYS A 88 0.08 -31.99 -12.73
CA LYS A 88 -0.03 -32.81 -13.95
C LYS A 88 -1.38 -33.52 -14.06
N GLU A 89 -1.91 -33.91 -12.91
CA GLU A 89 -3.19 -34.58 -12.80
C GLU A 89 -4.28 -33.56 -12.45
N LYS A 90 -5.47 -33.73 -13.04
CA LYS A 90 -6.62 -32.91 -12.66
C LYS A 90 -6.97 -33.21 -11.20
N PRO A 91 -7.20 -32.19 -10.36
CA PRO A 91 -7.61 -32.43 -8.99
C PRO A 91 -8.97 -33.15 -8.96
N ALA A 92 -9.07 -34.19 -8.14
CA ALA A 92 -10.33 -34.86 -7.85
C ALA A 92 -11.05 -34.03 -6.77
N PHE A 93 -12.02 -33.22 -7.19
CA PHE A 93 -12.97 -32.52 -6.31
C PHE A 93 -14.35 -33.14 -6.47
#